data_AF-A0A7X3XTY0-F1
#
_entry.id   AF-A0A7X3XTY0-F1
#
_cell.length_a   1.000
_cell.length_b   1.000
_cell.length_c   1.000
_cell.angle_alpha   90.00
_cell.angle_beta   90.00
_cell.angle_gamma   90.00
#
_symmetry.space_group_name_H-M   'P 1'
#
loop_
_entity.id
_entity.type
_entity.pdbx_description
1 polymer ?
#
loop_
_entity_poly.entity_id
_entity_poly.type
_entity_poly.pdbx_seq_one_letter_code
_entity_poly.pdbx_strand_id
1 'polypeptide(L)'
;MKSGQGGPSGRIILADNLPVLRAMEGESVQLVYVDPPFNTGRPQSRTRIRVERDEDGDRTGFQGARYRTTILGRSSYDDRHP
;
A
#
# COMPACT_ATOMS: atom_id res chain seq x y z
N MET A 1 -38.83 -10.63 7.90
CA MET A 1 -37.70 -11.52 7.54
C MET A 1 -36.63 -10.69 6.86
N LYS A 2 -35.46 -10.49 7.48
CA LYS A 2 -34.28 -9.90 6.83
C LYS A 2 -33.17 -10.94 6.86
N SER A 3 -32.84 -11.51 5.71
CA SER A 3 -31.66 -12.37 5.54
C SER A 3 -30.90 -11.87 4.33
N GLY A 4 -29.70 -11.35 4.56
CA GLY A 4 -28.83 -10.84 3.51
C GLY A 4 -27.54 -10.29 4.10
N GLN A 5 -26.79 -11.13 4.83
CA GLN A 5 -25.38 -10.85 5.08
C GLN A 5 -24.58 -11.40 3.91
N GLY A 6 -24.25 -10.55 2.94
CA GLY A 6 -23.23 -10.85 1.92
C GLY A 6 -21.92 -10.23 2.36
N GLY A 7 -20.95 -11.05 2.76
CA GLY A 7 -19.57 -10.58 2.95
C GLY A 7 -18.97 -10.06 1.63
N PRO A 8 -17.80 -9.41 1.67
CA PRO A 8 -17.16 -8.93 0.45
C PRO A 8 -16.92 -10.09 -0.54
N SER A 9 -17.43 -9.93 -1.76
CA SER A 9 -17.20 -10.84 -2.88
C SER A 9 -15.92 -10.42 -3.63
N GLY A 10 -15.06 -11.37 -3.95
CA GLY A 10 -13.87 -11.12 -4.77
C GLY A 10 -13.06 -12.39 -4.99
N ARG A 11 -12.23 -12.39 -6.04
CA ARG A 11 -11.30 -13.49 -6.34
C ARG A 11 -9.86 -13.00 -6.14
N ILE A 12 -9.10 -13.72 -5.32
CA ILE A 12 -7.66 -13.49 -5.13
C ILE A 12 -6.91 -14.63 -5.83
N ILE A 13 -5.94 -14.28 -6.67
CA ILE A 13 -5.14 -15.24 -7.43
C ILE A 13 -3.67 -14.99 -7.08
N LEU A 14 -3.01 -15.96 -6.43
CA LEU A 14 -1.57 -15.92 -6.16
C LEU A 14 -0.82 -16.58 -7.32
N ALA A 15 -0.33 -15.77 -8.27
CA ALA A 15 0.41 -16.22 -9.44
C ALA A 15 1.19 -15.05 -10.08
N ASP A 16 2.00 -15.35 -11.10
CA ASP A 16 2.42 -14.34 -12.08
C ASP A 16 1.18 -13.75 -12.77
N ASN A 17 1.13 -12.42 -12.89
CA ASN A 17 -0.03 -11.72 -13.43
C ASN A 17 -0.25 -12.00 -14.92
N LEU A 18 0.80 -12.22 -15.71
CA LEU A 18 0.69 -12.26 -17.17
C LEU A 18 -0.03 -13.51 -17.67
N PRO A 19 0.30 -14.74 -17.19
CA PRO A 19 -0.47 -15.93 -17.54
C PRO A 19 -1.94 -15.85 -17.11
N VAL A 20 -2.22 -15.22 -15.96
CA VAL A 20 -3.58 -15.05 -15.43
C VAL A 20 -4.40 -14.14 -16.35
N LEU A 21 -3.87 -12.96 -16.68
CA LEU A 21 -4.54 -11.99 -17.53
C LEU A 21 -4.79 -12.53 -18.94
N ARG A 22 -3.87 -13.34 -19.49
CA ARG A 22 -4.05 -13.99 -20.81
C ARG A 22 -5.18 -15.00 -20.85
N ALA A 23 -5.50 -15.62 -19.72
CA ALA A 23 -6.58 -16.60 -19.62
C ALA A 23 -7.95 -15.95 -19.33
N MET A 24 -7.99 -14.63 -19.10
CA MET A 24 -9.24 -13.90 -18.87
C MET A 24 -9.94 -13.58 -20.19
N GLU A 25 -11.27 -13.54 -20.15
CA GLU A 25 -12.07 -13.08 -21.27
C GLU A 25 -11.81 -11.58 -21.53
N GLY A 26 -11.73 -11.19 -22.80
CA GLY A 26 -11.63 -9.79 -23.18
C GLY A 26 -12.85 -8.98 -22.72
N GLU A 27 -12.67 -7.69 -22.46
CA GLU A 27 -13.77 -6.78 -22.10
C GLU A 27 -14.57 -7.18 -20.83
N SER A 28 -14.02 -8.08 -20.00
CA SER A 28 -14.68 -8.64 -18.82
C SER A 28 -14.55 -7.82 -17.54
N VAL A 29 -13.81 -6.71 -17.58
CA VAL A 29 -13.55 -5.84 -16.42
C VAL A 29 -13.85 -4.38 -16.71
N GLN A 30 -14.57 -3.72 -15.80
CA GLN A 30 -15.01 -2.32 -15.96
C GLN A 30 -13.96 -1.31 -15.48
N LEU A 31 -13.12 -1.68 -14.51
CA LEU A 31 -12.09 -0.83 -13.93
C LEU A 31 -10.87 -1.66 -13.55
N VAL A 32 -9.68 -1.16 -13.89
CA VAL A 32 -8.40 -1.73 -13.49
C VAL A 32 -7.69 -0.70 -12.60
N TYR A 33 -7.33 -1.11 -11.37
CA TYR A 33 -6.42 -0.37 -10.51
C TYR A 33 -5.15 -1.18 -10.33
N VAL A 34 -4.00 -0.59 -10.68
CA VAL A 34 -2.68 -1.23 -10.60
C VAL A 34 -1.66 -0.24 -10.07
N ASP A 35 -0.77 -0.71 -9.19
CA ASP A 35 0.38 0.01 -8.65
C ASP A 35 1.64 -0.83 -8.94
N PRO A 36 2.12 -0.86 -10.20
CA PRO A 36 3.27 -1.68 -10.57
C PRO A 36 4.55 -1.12 -9.95
N PRO A 37 5.64 -1.91 -9.90
CA PRO A 37 6.97 -1.37 -9.62
C PRO A 37 7.27 -0.17 -10.54
N PHE A 38 7.77 0.91 -9.95
CA PHE A 38 8.16 2.14 -10.65
C PHE A 38 9.52 2.00 -11.34
N ASN A 39 10.26 0.91 -11.10
CA ASN A 39 11.61 0.64 -11.59
C ASN A 39 12.61 1.75 -11.21
N THR A 40 12.55 2.26 -9.99
CA THR A 40 13.42 3.35 -9.51
C THR A 40 14.88 2.96 -9.29
N GLY A 41 15.21 1.66 -9.43
CA GLY A 41 16.55 1.14 -9.22
C GLY A 41 16.98 1.09 -7.75
N ARG A 42 16.07 1.37 -6.81
CA ARG A 42 16.32 1.33 -5.36
C ARG A 42 15.13 0.68 -4.64
N PRO A 43 15.35 0.00 -3.50
CA PRO A 43 14.26 -0.52 -2.70
C PRO A 43 13.33 0.61 -2.26
N GLN A 44 12.05 0.51 -2.61
CA GLN A 44 11.04 1.42 -2.09
C GLN A 44 10.67 0.96 -0.68
N SER A 45 10.91 1.82 0.31
CA SER A 45 10.59 1.53 1.70
C SER A 45 9.66 2.59 2.26
N ARG A 46 8.52 2.15 2.78
CA ARG A 46 7.57 3.00 3.48
C ARG A 46 7.71 2.77 4.98
N THR A 47 8.27 3.75 5.68
CA THR A 47 8.27 3.76 7.15
C THR A 47 6.97 4.37 7.63
N ARG A 48 6.16 3.58 8.34
CA ARG A 48 4.94 4.08 8.97
C ARG A 48 5.34 4.70 10.31
N ILE A 49 5.00 5.97 10.51
CA ILE A 49 5.29 6.71 11.73
C ILE A 49 3.99 7.22 12.37
N ARG A 50 4.02 7.37 13.69
CA ARG A 50 3.07 8.19 14.46
C ARG A 50 3.81 9.42 14.94
N VAL A 51 3.15 10.58 14.85
CA VAL A 51 3.71 11.86 15.27
C VAL A 51 2.73 12.48 16.26
N GLU A 52 3.20 12.75 17.47
CA GLU A 52 2.40 13.31 18.56
C GLU A 52 3.10 14.55 19.11
N ARG A 53 2.33 15.54 19.58
CA ARG A 53 2.90 16.78 20.12
C ARG A 53 3.62 16.47 21.43
N ASP A 54 4.84 16.99 21.56
CA ASP A 54 5.70 16.74 22.71
C ASP A 54 6.75 17.85 22.78
N GLU A 55 6.88 18.49 23.94
CA GLU A 55 7.81 19.60 24.14
C GLU A 55 9.27 19.17 23.93
N ASP A 56 9.59 17.93 24.30
CA ASP A 56 10.92 17.32 24.11
C ASP A 56 11.03 16.52 22.80
N GLY A 57 10.03 16.69 21.91
CA GLY A 57 9.91 15.92 20.68
C GLY A 57 11.14 16.03 19.79
N ASP A 58 11.42 14.98 19.00
CA ASP A 58 12.59 14.87 18.11
C ASP A 58 12.49 15.73 16.84
N ARG A 59 11.32 16.32 16.56
CA ARG A 59 11.04 17.08 15.35
C ARG A 59 10.31 18.39 15.65
N THR A 60 10.72 19.46 14.96
CA THR A 60 9.93 20.69 14.87
C THR A 60 8.92 20.56 13.71
N GLY A 61 7.65 20.84 13.99
CA GLY A 61 6.53 20.72 13.06
C GLY A 61 5.78 22.04 12.85
N PHE A 62 4.45 21.95 12.74
CA PHE A 62 3.59 23.08 12.43
C PHE A 62 3.74 24.21 13.47
N GLN A 63 3.88 25.45 13.00
CA GLN A 63 4.06 26.65 13.83
C GLN A 63 5.23 26.56 14.84
N GLY A 64 6.26 25.78 14.53
CA GLY A 64 7.42 25.65 15.41
C GLY A 64 7.19 24.75 16.62
N ALA A 65 6.01 24.10 16.75
CA ALA A 65 5.76 23.17 17.83
C ALA A 65 6.64 21.91 17.70
N ARG A 66 7.00 21.31 18.85
CA ARG A 66 7.79 20.08 18.92
C ARG A 66 6.89 18.85 18.92
N TYR A 67 7.37 17.77 18.31
CA TYR A 67 6.66 16.51 18.12
C TYR A 67 7.61 15.34 18.29
N ARG A 68 7.13 14.25 18.91
CA ARG A 68 7.81 12.98 19.02
C ARG A 68 7.37 12.03 17.91
N THR A 69 8.34 11.44 17.23
CA THR A 69 8.11 10.45 16.18
C THR A 69 8.25 9.04 16.74
N THR A 70 7.24 8.20 16.58
CA THR A 70 7.30 6.76 16.88
C THR A 70 7.22 5.96 15.58
N ILE A 71 8.20 5.11 15.31
CA ILE A 71 8.15 4.19 14.17
C ILE A 71 7.20 3.05 14.52
N LEU A 72 6.14 2.89 13.72
CA LEU A 72 5.13 1.84 13.88
C LEU A 72 5.46 0.57 13.07
N GLY A 73 6.33 0.69 12.07
CA GLY A 73 6.74 -0.42 11.22
C GLY A 73 7.28 0.05 9.88
N ARG A 74 7.92 -0.86 9.15
CA ARG A 74 8.49 -0.60 7.82
C ARG A 74 8.04 -1.69 6.87
N SER A 75 7.54 -1.31 5.70
CA SER A 75 7.30 -2.22 4.58
C SER A 75 8.23 -1.84 3.43
N SER A 76 8.79 -2.83 2.75
CA SER A 76 9.64 -2.63 1.58
C SER A 76 9.31 -3.62 0.48
N TYR A 77 9.42 -3.18 -0.76
CA TYR A 77 9.32 -4.02 -1.94
C TYR A 77 10.55 -3.80 -2.84
N ASP A 78 11.02 -4.88 -3.48
CA ASP A 78 12.17 -4.80 -4.38
C ASP A 78 11.70 -4.25 -5.74
N ASP A 79 12.04 -2.99 -5.99
CA ASP A 79 11.69 -2.24 -7.20
C ASP A 79 12.89 -2.15 -8.17
N ARG A 80 13.75 -3.17 -8.17
CA ARG A 80 14.90 -3.30 -9.07
C ARG A 80 14.54 -4.22 -10.23
N HIS A 81 14.85 -3.78 -11.45
CA HIS A 81 14.82 -4.60 -12.65
C HIS A 81 16.26 -4.98 -13.06
N PRO A 82 16.54 -6.22 -13.50
CA PRO A 82 17.84 -6.62 -14.04
C PRO A 82 18.16 -5.99 -15.42
#